data_AF-A0A976DIL9-F1
#
_entry.id   AF-A0A976DIL9-F1
#
_cell.length_a   1.000
_cell.length_b   1.000
_cell.length_c   1.000
_cell.angle_alpha   90.00
_cell.angle_beta   90.00
_cell.angle_gamma   90.00
#
_symmetry.space_group_name_H-M   'P 1'
#
loop_
_entity.id
_entity.type
_entity.pdbx_description
1 polymer ?
#
loop_
_entity_poly.entity_id
_entity_poly.type
_entity_poly.pdbx_seq_one_letter_code
_entity_poly.pdbx_strand_id
1 'polypeptide(L)'
;MSSPAPTHPTPDSKSTQSIESAAQPEQPRNPLHGLTLEAMLTALVDYFGWAELAQRIPIRCFALDPSVKSSLKFLRKTPWAREKVEGLYLFMLREIRRRESGGLKS
;
A
#
# COMPACT_ATOMS: atom_id res chain seq x y z
N MET A 1 -39.86 27.94 24.86
CA MET A 1 -39.60 29.09 23.97
C MET A 1 -38.20 29.58 24.30
N SER A 2 -37.30 29.61 23.29
CA SER A 2 -36.10 30.46 23.07
C SER A 2 -35.32 31.00 24.29
N SER A 3 -34.01 30.99 24.43
CA SER A 3 -32.79 30.92 23.58
C SER A 3 -31.58 31.12 24.57
N PRO A 4 -30.29 31.29 24.19
CA PRO A 4 -29.61 31.15 22.90
C PRO A 4 -28.39 30.19 22.93
N ALA A 5 -28.00 29.71 21.75
CA ALA A 5 -26.72 29.06 21.50
C ALA A 5 -25.57 30.09 21.44
N PRO A 6 -24.35 29.75 21.88
CA PRO A 6 -23.19 30.60 21.68
C PRO A 6 -22.61 30.43 20.26
N THR A 7 -22.42 31.57 19.59
CA THR A 7 -21.85 31.74 18.25
C THR A 7 -20.32 31.86 18.31
N HIS A 8 -19.63 31.02 17.52
CA HIS A 8 -18.28 31.09 16.88
C HIS A 8 -17.14 31.98 17.44
N PRO A 9 -15.89 31.49 17.28
CA PRO A 9 -15.07 32.07 16.20
C PRO A 9 -14.35 31.03 15.31
N THR A 10 -14.30 31.32 14.01
CA THR A 10 -13.26 30.84 13.08
C THR A 10 -12.10 31.84 13.16
N PRO A 11 -10.83 31.40 13.26
CA PRO A 11 -9.88 31.77 12.21
C PRO A 11 -8.82 30.69 11.87
N ASP A 12 -8.59 30.58 10.56
CA ASP A 12 -7.31 30.42 9.86
C ASP A 12 -6.51 29.08 9.87
N SER A 13 -6.53 28.45 8.69
CA SER A 13 -5.41 27.82 7.99
C SER A 13 -4.13 27.48 8.77
N LYS A 14 -3.91 26.18 9.01
CA LYS A 14 -2.62 25.54 8.70
C LYS A 14 -2.87 24.18 8.06
N SER A 15 -2.42 24.08 6.82
CA SER A 15 -2.05 22.82 6.18
C SER A 15 -1.20 22.00 7.14
N THR A 16 -1.65 20.80 7.50
CA THR A 16 -0.80 19.76 8.09
C THR A 16 -1.32 18.43 7.59
N GLN A 17 -0.93 18.14 6.35
CA GLN A 17 -0.45 16.86 5.87
C GLN A 17 -1.07 15.63 6.56
N SER A 18 -2.25 15.24 6.08
CA SER A 18 -2.82 13.92 6.32
C SER A 18 -1.91 12.84 5.72
N ILE A 19 -1.04 12.25 6.53
CA ILE A 19 -0.49 10.89 6.34
C ILE A 19 0.20 10.46 7.63
N GLU A 20 -0.59 10.30 8.68
CA GLU A 20 -0.26 9.40 9.76
C GLU A 20 -1.33 8.30 9.71
N SER A 21 -0.97 7.13 9.20
CA SER A 21 -1.89 5.98 9.11
C SER A 21 -1.10 4.70 9.30
N ALA A 22 -0.56 4.57 10.51
CA ALA A 22 -0.10 3.32 11.08
C ALA A 22 -1.11 2.88 12.15
N ALA A 23 -2.25 2.31 11.72
CA ALA A 23 -3.13 1.47 12.54
C ALA A 23 -4.22 0.86 11.64
N GLN A 24 -4.09 -0.44 11.33
CA GLN A 24 -5.14 -1.30 10.76
C GLN A 24 -6.34 -1.36 11.74
N PRO A 25 -7.60 -1.55 11.29
CA PRO A 25 -8.09 -2.91 11.01
C PRO A 25 -9.12 -3.08 9.86
N GLU A 26 -9.16 -4.30 9.34
CA GLU A 26 -10.28 -5.06 8.73
C GLU A 26 -11.17 -4.41 7.65
N GLN A 27 -11.08 -4.96 6.43
CA GLN A 27 -12.23 -5.07 5.52
C GLN A 27 -12.40 -6.53 5.06
N PRO A 28 -13.43 -7.24 5.55
CA PRO A 28 -13.72 -8.63 5.22
C PRO A 28 -14.57 -8.69 3.94
N ARG A 29 -13.98 -8.45 2.76
CA ARG A 29 -14.75 -8.59 1.50
C ARG A 29 -13.91 -8.73 0.22
N ASN A 30 -13.22 -9.86 0.06
CA ASN A 30 -13.52 -10.82 -1.01
C ASN A 30 -12.37 -11.85 -1.15
N PRO A 31 -12.63 -13.14 -0.91
CA PRO A 31 -11.58 -14.15 -0.87
C PRO A 31 -11.01 -14.58 -2.23
N LEU A 32 -11.60 -14.23 -3.39
CA LEU A 32 -11.16 -14.73 -4.70
C LEU A 32 -11.56 -13.82 -5.89
N HIS A 33 -11.21 -12.54 -5.92
CA HIS A 33 -11.33 -11.79 -7.19
C HIS A 33 -9.97 -11.61 -7.88
N GLY A 34 -9.62 -12.62 -8.69
CA GLY A 34 -8.65 -12.62 -9.79
C GLY A 34 -7.39 -11.79 -9.54
N LEU A 35 -6.33 -12.44 -9.06
CA LEU A 35 -5.01 -11.86 -8.75
C LEU A 35 -4.61 -10.74 -9.74
N THR A 36 -4.86 -9.50 -9.35
CA THR A 36 -4.58 -8.32 -10.18
C THR A 36 -3.21 -7.74 -9.83
N LEU A 37 -2.69 -6.90 -10.73
CA LEU A 37 -1.49 -6.10 -10.45
C LEU A 37 -1.63 -5.24 -9.18
N GLU A 38 -2.86 -4.81 -8.86
CA GLU A 38 -3.18 -4.10 -7.62
C GLU A 38 -2.98 -4.99 -6.39
N ALA A 39 -3.48 -6.23 -6.44
CA ALA A 39 -3.33 -7.19 -5.35
C ALA A 39 -1.85 -7.53 -5.12
N MET A 40 -1.09 -7.79 -6.19
CA MET A 40 0.35 -8.08 -6.08
C MET A 40 1.12 -6.90 -5.48
N LEU A 41 0.85 -5.68 -5.96
CA LEU A 41 1.51 -4.49 -5.42
C LEU A 41 1.14 -4.27 -3.95
N THR A 42 -0.13 -4.41 -3.59
CA THR A 42 -0.59 -4.23 -2.20
C THR A 42 0.07 -5.25 -1.28
N ALA A 43 0.14 -6.51 -1.68
CA ALA A 43 0.82 -7.56 -0.91
C ALA A 43 2.33 -7.29 -0.76
N LEU A 44 2.98 -6.78 -1.81
CA LEU A 44 4.39 -6.39 -1.73
C LEU A 44 4.62 -5.20 -0.80
N VAL A 45 3.72 -4.21 -0.83
CA VAL A 45 3.78 -3.05 0.07
C VAL A 45 3.54 -3.49 1.51
N ASP A 46 2.62 -4.41 1.75
CA ASP A 46 2.35 -4.96 3.07
C ASP A 46 3.56 -5.76 3.62
N TYR A 47 4.21 -6.56 2.77
CA TYR A 47 5.33 -7.40 3.17
C TYR A 47 6.67 -6.66 3.30
N PHE A 48 7.00 -5.77 2.35
CA PHE A 48 8.29 -5.07 2.29
C PHE A 48 8.20 -3.59 2.69
N GLY A 49 7.06 -2.94 2.45
CA GLY A 49 6.94 -1.50 2.56
C GLY A 49 7.46 -0.74 1.33
N TRP A 50 7.07 0.53 1.22
CA TRP A 50 7.41 1.40 0.09
C TRP A 50 8.90 1.67 -0.05
N ALA A 51 9.64 1.77 1.07
CA ALA A 51 11.08 2.04 1.05
C ALA A 51 11.87 0.90 0.40
N GLU A 52 11.60 -0.35 0.80
CA GLU A 52 12.20 -1.54 0.20
C GLU A 52 11.80 -1.69 -1.28
N LEU A 53 10.52 -1.44 -1.60
CA LEU A 53 10.04 -1.44 -2.98
C LEU A 53 10.80 -0.44 -3.85
N ALA A 54 11.10 0.77 -3.35
CA ALA A 54 11.89 1.76 -4.06
C ALA A 54 13.36 1.34 -4.26
N GLN A 55 13.92 0.52 -3.35
CA GLN A 55 15.26 -0.06 -3.52
C GLN A 55 15.27 -1.18 -4.57
N ARG A 56 14.26 -2.05 -4.54
CA ARG A 56 14.14 -3.20 -5.46
C ARG A 56 13.73 -2.75 -6.87
N ILE A 57 12.86 -1.75 -6.95
CA ILE A 57 12.28 -1.21 -8.16
C ILE A 57 12.48 0.31 -8.09
N PRO A 58 13.60 0.85 -8.63
CA PRO A 58 13.96 2.26 -8.50
C PRO A 58 13.08 3.14 -9.40
N ILE A 59 11.81 3.25 -9.05
CA ILE A 59 10.83 4.13 -9.70
C ILE A 59 10.46 5.26 -8.75
N ARG A 60 10.38 6.47 -9.30
CA ARG A 60 10.06 7.69 -8.52
C ARG A 60 8.72 7.59 -7.82
N CYS A 61 7.78 6.81 -8.37
CA CYS A 61 6.46 6.64 -7.78
C CYS A 61 6.51 6.06 -6.35
N PHE A 62 7.44 5.14 -6.05
CA PHE A 62 7.54 4.54 -4.72
C PHE A 62 8.25 5.43 -3.70
N ALA A 63 9.08 6.37 -4.16
CA ALA A 63 9.84 7.26 -3.30
C ALA A 63 9.14 8.62 -3.05
N LEU A 64 8.41 9.14 -4.03
CA LEU A 64 7.87 10.50 -4.00
C LEU A 64 6.38 10.56 -3.64
N ASP A 65 5.57 9.64 -4.18
CA ASP A 65 4.13 9.61 -3.98
C ASP A 65 3.67 8.15 -3.79
N PRO A 66 4.03 7.54 -2.64
CA PRO A 66 3.78 6.12 -2.38
C PRO A 66 2.28 5.86 -2.19
N SER A 67 1.60 5.63 -3.31
CA SER A 67 0.18 5.29 -3.36
C SER A 67 -0.08 4.19 -4.36
N VAL A 68 -0.97 3.25 -4.02
CA VAL A 68 -1.35 2.12 -4.87
C VAL A 68 -1.93 2.61 -6.20
N LYS A 69 -2.80 3.63 -6.18
CA LYS A 69 -3.42 4.19 -7.39
C LYS A 69 -2.41 4.87 -8.32
N SER A 70 -1.50 5.66 -7.75
CA SER A 70 -0.45 6.36 -8.50
C SER A 70 0.52 5.35 -9.13
N SER A 71 0.91 4.34 -8.35
CA SER A 71 1.75 3.23 -8.78
C SER A 71 1.12 2.43 -9.92
N LEU A 72 -0.15 2.06 -9.82
CA LEU A 72 -0.85 1.33 -10.89
C LEU A 72 -0.92 2.13 -12.19
N LYS A 73 -1.17 3.44 -12.11
CA LYS A 73 -1.14 4.32 -13.30
C LYS A 73 0.25 4.32 -13.95
N PHE A 74 1.32 4.27 -13.15
CA PHE A 74 2.69 4.16 -13.64
C PHE A 74 2.97 2.77 -14.25
N LEU A 75 2.66 1.69 -13.53
CA LEU A 75 2.86 0.30 -14.00
C LEU A 75 2.02 -0.05 -15.23
N ARG A 76 0.96 0.71 -15.53
CA ARG A 76 0.21 0.60 -16.79
C ARG A 76 0.96 1.21 -17.98
N LYS A 77 1.75 2.26 -17.76
CA LYS A 77 2.53 2.96 -18.79
C LYS A 77 3.95 2.40 -18.95
N THR A 78 4.46 1.70 -17.94
CA THR A 78 5.84 1.24 -17.87
C THR A 78 5.86 -0.29 -17.75
N PRO A 79 5.90 -1.03 -18.87
CA PRO A 79 5.75 -2.48 -18.87
C PRO A 79 6.88 -3.19 -18.08
N TRP A 80 8.13 -2.77 -18.25
CA TRP A 80 9.26 -3.36 -17.52
C TRP A 80 9.09 -3.26 -16.00
N ALA A 81 8.45 -2.20 -15.50
CA ALA A 81 8.24 -2.02 -14.06
C ALA A 81 7.16 -2.99 -13.54
N ARG A 82 6.15 -3.29 -14.36
CA ARG A 82 5.17 -4.34 -14.06
C ARG A 82 5.85 -5.69 -13.93
N GLU A 83 6.70 -6.06 -14.89
CA GLU A 83 7.44 -7.33 -14.86
C GLU A 83 8.30 -7.45 -13.59
N LYS A 84 8.90 -6.34 -13.12
CA LYS A 84 9.64 -6.31 -11.86
C LYS A 84 8.75 -6.54 -10.65
N VAL A 85 7.55 -5.93 -10.60
CA VAL A 85 6.57 -6.15 -9.53
C VAL A 85 6.12 -7.62 -9.51
N GLU A 86 5.80 -8.19 -10.67
CA GLU A 86 5.41 -9.61 -10.78
C GLU A 86 6.53 -10.55 -10.33
N GLY A 87 7.78 -10.29 -10.77
CA GLY A 87 8.94 -11.06 -10.35
C GLY A 87 9.22 -10.98 -8.85
N LEU A 88 9.07 -9.79 -8.26
CA LEU A 88 9.23 -9.60 -6.82
C LEU A 88 8.13 -10.31 -6.02
N TYR A 89 6.89 -10.29 -6.53
CA TYR A 89 5.77 -11.01 -5.93
C TYR A 89 6.00 -12.53 -5.92
N LEU A 90 6.51 -13.10 -7.02
CA LEU A 90 6.87 -14.51 -7.08
C LEU A 90 8.03 -14.86 -6.13
N PHE A 91 9.02 -13.98 -5.99
CA PHE A 91 10.11 -14.15 -5.03
C PHE A 91 9.57 -14.20 -3.60
N MET A 92 8.70 -13.24 -3.24
CA MET A 92 8.03 -13.18 -1.94
C MET A 92 7.23 -14.46 -1.66
N LEU A 93 6.42 -14.93 -2.61
CA LEU A 93 5.65 -16.19 -2.45
C LEU A 93 6.55 -17.40 -2.22
N ARG A 94 7.71 -17.45 -2.90
CA ARG A 94 8.68 -18.54 -2.73
C ARG A 94 9.28 -18.53 -1.32
N GLU A 95 9.56 -17.35 -0.78
CA GLU A 95 10.07 -17.19 0.59
C GLU A 95 9.01 -17.47 1.66
N ILE A 96 7.77 -17.02 1.45
CA ILE A 96 6.63 -17.35 2.34
C ILE A 96 6.46 -18.87 2.41
N ARG A 97 6.40 -19.56 1.27
CA ARG A 97 6.28 -21.03 1.22
C ARG A 97 7.44 -21.73 1.95
N ARG A 98 8.67 -21.21 1.82
CA ARG A 98 9.84 -21.75 2.53
C ARG A 98 9.68 -21.60 4.04
N ARG A 99 9.21 -20.43 4.50
CA ARG A 99 8.95 -20.16 5.94
C ARG A 99 7.87 -21.06 6.50
N GLU A 100 6.78 -21.29 5.77
CA GLU A 100 5.70 -22.17 6.19
C GLU A 100 6.11 -23.65 6.21
N SER A 101 6.88 -24.09 5.21
CA SER A 101 7.37 -25.48 5.13
C SER A 101 8.51 -25.77 6.11
N GLY A 102 9.18 -24.74 6.62
CA GLY A 102 10.20 -24.85 7.67
C GLY A 102 9.64 -24.93 9.09
N GLY A 103 8.33 -24.75 9.28
CA GLY A 103 7.65 -24.78 10.59
C GLY A 103 7.13 -26.15 11.03
N LEU A 104 7.32 -27.23 10.24
CA LEU A 104 6.89 -28.59 10.61
C LEU A 104 8.05 -29.49 11.06
N LYS A 105 9.11 -28.95 11.64
CA LYS A 105 10.13 -29.79 12.27
C LYS A 105 10.44 -29.36 13.71
N SER A 106 9.92 -30.22 14.61
CA SER A 106 10.42 -30.61 15.93
C SER A 106 10.04 -29.75 17.12
#